data_AF-A0A0Q8Q987-F1
#
_entry.id   AF-A0A0Q8Q987-F1
#
_cell.length_a   1.000
_cell.length_b   1.000
_cell.length_c   1.000
_cell.angle_alpha   90.00
_cell.angle_beta   90.00
_cell.angle_gamma   90.00
#
_symmetry.space_group_name_H-M   'P 1'
#
loop_
_entity.id
_entity.type
_entity.pdbx_description
1 polymer ?
#
loop_
_entity_poly.entity_id
_entity_poly.type
_entity_poly.pdbx_seq_one_letter_code
_entity_poly.pdbx_strand_id
1 'polypeptide(L)'
;MKEHEPASPVDLPEPPIEHRAFLWTATTIVTAALLLLFANAGTLAAWVDEKPVSEVQQRASAAAGGWKAAMDATGLTAPRDALHARWKQLQAIRFGTEAPATGQ
;
A
#
# COMPACT_ATOMS: atom_id res chain seq x y z
N MET A 1 28.63 21.39 -51.44
CA MET A 1 27.64 22.27 -50.77
C MET A 1 26.61 21.33 -50.17
N LYS A 2 26.61 21.17 -48.84
CA LYS A 2 25.56 20.39 -48.17
C LYS A 2 24.38 21.32 -47.98
N GLU A 3 23.26 20.97 -48.58
CA GLU A 3 22.03 21.73 -48.52
C GLU A 3 21.58 21.82 -47.06
N HIS A 4 21.34 23.04 -46.59
CA HIS A 4 20.75 23.29 -45.29
C HIS A 4 19.28 22.91 -45.38
N GLU A 5 18.93 21.76 -44.82
CA GLU A 5 17.54 21.40 -44.53
C GLU A 5 16.96 22.52 -43.64
N PRO A 6 15.91 23.22 -44.09
CA PRO A 6 15.35 24.32 -43.32
C PRO A 6 14.74 23.74 -42.04
N ALA A 7 15.22 24.21 -40.89
CA ALA A 7 14.67 23.87 -39.59
C ALA A 7 13.15 24.00 -39.63
N SER A 8 12.47 22.94 -39.23
CA SER A 8 11.01 22.90 -39.26
C SER A 8 10.48 24.01 -38.34
N PRO A 9 9.39 24.72 -38.68
CA PRO A 9 8.80 25.74 -37.79
C PRO A 9 8.33 25.19 -36.43
N VAL A 10 8.44 23.87 -36.23
CA VAL A 10 8.06 23.11 -35.04
C VAL A 10 9.31 22.56 -34.32
N ASP A 11 10.51 23.00 -34.67
CA ASP A 11 11.71 22.75 -33.85
C ASP A 11 11.71 23.72 -32.66
N LEU A 12 10.92 23.39 -31.65
CA LEU A 12 10.98 24.05 -30.34
C LEU A 12 12.23 23.54 -29.60
N PRO A 13 12.95 24.40 -28.87
CA PRO A 13 14.00 23.94 -27.99
C PRO A 13 13.42 22.92 -27.01
N GLU A 14 14.06 21.75 -26.90
CA GLU A 14 13.65 20.75 -25.90
C GLU A 14 13.59 21.43 -24.53
N PRO A 15 12.43 21.40 -23.85
CA PRO A 15 12.37 21.93 -22.50
C PRO A 15 13.37 21.17 -21.64
N PRO A 16 14.14 21.85 -20.77
CA PRO A 16 15.10 21.18 -19.92
C PRO A 16 14.40 20.10 -19.10
N ILE A 17 14.94 18.88 -19.09
CA ILE A 17 14.40 17.77 -18.29
C ILE A 17 14.42 18.19 -16.82
N GLU A 18 13.25 18.43 -16.23
CA GLU A 18 13.12 18.81 -14.83
C GLU A 18 13.40 17.62 -13.91
N HIS A 19 14.67 17.39 -13.59
CA HIS A 19 15.09 16.40 -12.59
C HIS A 19 14.42 16.60 -11.22
N ARG A 20 14.00 17.84 -10.90
CA ARG A 20 13.27 18.18 -9.67
C ARG A 20 11.90 17.51 -9.60
N ALA A 21 11.18 17.41 -10.72
CA ALA A 21 9.87 16.76 -10.77
C ALA A 21 9.97 15.26 -10.48
N PHE A 22 11.00 14.61 -11.01
CA PHE A 22 11.29 13.21 -10.71
C PHE A 22 11.59 12.98 -9.23
N LEU A 23 12.48 13.80 -8.64
CA LEU A 23 12.81 13.69 -7.22
C LEU A 23 11.59 13.89 -6.33
N TRP A 24 10.76 14.91 -6.59
CA TRP A 24 9.52 15.15 -5.85
C TRP A 24 8.56 13.96 -5.91
N THR A 25 8.39 13.40 -7.11
CA THR A 25 7.51 12.25 -7.32
C THR A 25 8.03 11.04 -6.56
N ALA A 26 9.33 10.73 -6.68
CA ALA A 26 9.97 9.63 -5.98
C ALA A 26 9.86 9.78 -4.46
N THR A 27 10.16 10.96 -3.91
CA THR A 27 10.02 11.25 -2.48
C THR A 27 8.59 11.06 -2.00
N THR A 28 7.60 11.52 -2.78
CA THR A 28 6.19 11.37 -2.44
C THR A 28 5.78 9.90 -2.40
N ILE A 29 6.16 9.12 -3.43
CA ILE A 29 5.86 7.69 -3.51
C ILE A 29 6.50 6.94 -2.34
N VAL A 30 7.78 7.19 -2.06
CA VAL A 30 8.50 6.53 -0.95
C VAL A 30 7.84 6.87 0.38
N THR A 31 7.52 8.13 0.61
CA THR A 31 6.86 8.58 1.84
C THR A 31 5.50 7.89 2.01
N ALA A 32 4.67 7.88 0.96
CA ALA A 32 3.36 7.22 0.99
C ALA A 32 3.50 5.70 1.21
N ALA A 33 4.46 5.06 0.55
CA ALA A 33 4.73 3.64 0.70
C ALA A 33 5.16 3.28 2.13
N LEU A 34 6.01 4.11 2.76
CA LEU A 34 6.42 3.92 4.15
C LEU A 34 5.24 4.09 5.12
N LEU A 35 4.43 5.15 4.94
CA LEU A 35 3.23 5.36 5.75
C LEU A 35 2.27 4.16 5.64
N LEU A 36 2.05 3.66 4.42
CA LEU A 36 1.27 2.44 4.20
C LEU A 36 1.93 1.23 4.86
N LEU A 37 3.24 1.04 4.72
CA LEU A 37 3.94 -0.13 5.29
C LEU A 37 3.82 -0.18 6.82
N PHE A 38 3.91 0.96 7.49
CA PHE A 38 3.83 1.05 8.96
C PHE A 38 2.39 0.99 9.46
N ALA A 39 1.50 1.84 8.94
CA ALA A 39 0.13 1.95 9.43
C ALA A 39 -0.78 0.79 8.99
N ASN A 40 -0.34 -0.01 8.01
CA ASN A 40 -1.14 -1.06 7.37
C ASN A 40 -0.57 -2.47 7.61
N ALA A 41 0.36 -2.63 8.57
CA ALA A 41 1.03 -3.90 8.86
C ALA A 41 0.05 -5.05 9.15
N GLY A 42 -1.04 -4.79 9.87
CA GLY A 42 -2.09 -5.78 10.12
C GLY A 42 -2.78 -6.30 8.86
N THR A 43 -3.08 -5.42 7.89
CA THR A 43 -3.65 -5.83 6.59
C THR A 43 -2.66 -6.64 5.78
N LEU A 44 -1.38 -6.27 5.81
CA LEU A 44 -0.34 -6.99 5.08
C LEU A 44 -0.23 -8.42 5.60
N ALA A 45 -0.22 -8.61 6.93
CA ALA A 45 -0.21 -9.94 7.54
C ALA A 45 -1.43 -10.77 7.11
N ALA A 46 -2.64 -10.21 7.21
CA ALA A 46 -3.86 -10.91 6.79
C ALA A 46 -3.83 -11.29 5.30
N TRP A 47 -3.39 -10.39 4.42
CA TRP A 47 -3.28 -10.64 2.98
C TRP A 47 -2.25 -11.75 2.64
N VAL A 48 -1.15 -11.83 3.39
CA VAL A 48 -0.17 -12.91 3.23
C VAL A 48 -0.77 -14.25 3.66
N ASP A 49 -1.56 -14.26 4.73
CA ASP A 49 -2.23 -15.47 5.25
C ASP A 49 -3.34 -15.99 4.32
N GLU A 50 -3.92 -15.14 3.47
CA GLU A 50 -4.89 -15.53 2.45
C GLU A 50 -4.27 -16.25 1.23
N LYS A 51 -2.94 -16.25 1.09
CA LYS A 51 -2.27 -16.90 -0.06
C LYS A 51 -2.26 -18.43 0.08
N PRO A 52 -2.24 -19.17 -1.05
CA PRO A 52 -2.08 -20.62 -1.02
C PRO A 52 -0.87 -21.04 -0.19
N VAL A 53 -1.06 -22.07 0.63
CA VAL A 53 -0.02 -22.57 1.53
C VAL A 53 1.18 -23.07 0.71
N SER A 54 2.34 -22.51 1.01
CA SER A 54 3.63 -22.88 0.43
C SER A 54 4.74 -22.52 1.41
N GLU A 55 5.96 -23.05 1.22
CA GLU A 55 7.10 -22.68 2.07
C GLU A 55 7.40 -21.17 2.03
N VAL A 56 7.26 -20.56 0.85
CA VAL A 56 7.45 -19.12 0.67
C VAL A 56 6.38 -18.34 1.42
N GLN A 57 5.12 -18.78 1.36
CA GLN A 57 4.03 -18.16 2.09
C GLN A 57 4.24 -18.26 3.60
N GLN A 58 4.67 -19.40 4.14
CA GLN A 58 4.92 -19.55 5.58
C GLN A 58 6.02 -18.60 6.07
N ARG A 59 7.11 -18.46 5.30
CA ARG A 59 8.18 -17.49 5.62
C ARG A 59 7.67 -16.05 5.56
N ALA A 60 6.88 -15.73 4.53
CA ALA A 60 6.27 -14.42 4.39
C ALA A 60 5.30 -14.12 5.55
N SER A 61 4.50 -15.10 5.98
CA SER A 61 3.56 -14.98 7.09
C SER A 61 4.29 -14.72 8.41
N ALA A 62 5.37 -15.47 8.69
CA ALA A 62 6.22 -15.23 9.86
C ALA A 62 6.83 -13.81 9.85
N ALA A 63 7.34 -13.36 8.70
CA ALA A 63 7.88 -12.01 8.56
C ALA A 63 6.81 -10.92 8.75
N ALA A 64 5.64 -11.10 8.14
CA ALA A 64 4.52 -10.16 8.27
C ALA A 64 3.95 -10.13 9.70
N GLY A 65 3.89 -11.28 10.37
CA GLY A 65 3.50 -11.39 11.78
C GLY A 65 4.48 -10.67 12.71
N GLY A 66 5.79 -10.87 12.51
CA GLY A 66 6.82 -10.15 13.25
C GLY A 66 6.78 -8.64 13.01
N TRP A 67 6.55 -8.24 11.76
CA TRP A 67 6.40 -6.83 11.39
C TRP A 67 5.19 -6.18 12.05
N LYS A 68 4.03 -6.85 12.00
CA LYS A 68 2.82 -6.42 12.67
C LYS A 68 3.06 -6.22 14.16
N ALA A 69 3.67 -7.20 14.83
CA ALA A 69 3.97 -7.10 16.26
C ALA A 69 4.87 -5.91 16.59
N ALA A 70 5.87 -5.62 15.76
CA ALA A 70 6.72 -4.43 15.93
C ALA A 70 5.92 -3.13 15.78
N MET A 71 5.04 -3.04 14.78
CA MET A 71 4.21 -1.84 14.58
C MET A 71 3.18 -1.66 15.70
N ASP A 72 2.57 -2.75 16.17
CA ASP A 72 1.65 -2.75 17.31
C ASP A 72 2.38 -2.24 18.57
N ALA A 73 3.63 -2.66 18.80
CA ALA A 73 4.44 -2.19 19.93
C ALA A 73 4.77 -0.69 19.86
N THR A 74 4.82 -0.10 18.67
CA THR A 74 4.99 1.36 18.49
C THR A 74 3.69 2.15 18.56
N GLY A 75 2.54 1.47 18.58
CA GLY A 75 1.21 2.10 18.57
C GLY A 75 0.80 2.68 17.21
N LEU A 76 1.59 2.49 16.15
CA LEU A 76 1.32 3.06 14.81
C LEU A 76 0.04 2.49 14.16
N THR A 77 -0.37 1.29 14.56
CA THR A 77 -1.60 0.62 14.10
C THR A 77 -2.84 1.01 14.90
N ALA A 78 -2.68 1.57 16.10
CA ALA A 78 -3.77 1.79 17.05
C ALA A 78 -4.94 2.64 16.53
N PRO A 79 -4.74 3.77 15.81
CA PRO A 79 -5.86 4.56 15.29
C PRO A 79 -6.73 3.78 14.29
N ARG A 80 -6.08 3.00 13.43
CA ARG A 80 -6.75 2.18 12.41
C ARG A 80 -7.51 1.02 13.06
N ASP A 81 -6.92 0.38 14.07
CA ASP A 81 -7.57 -0.70 14.80
C ASP A 81 -8.77 -0.21 15.61
N ALA A 82 -8.69 0.97 16.21
CA ALA A 82 -9.82 1.60 16.90
C ALA A 82 -10.97 1.87 15.93
N LEU A 83 -10.68 2.42 14.74
CA LEU A 83 -11.68 2.65 13.70
C LEU A 83 -12.31 1.34 13.22
N HIS A 84 -11.49 0.30 12.98
CA HIS A 84 -11.98 -1.01 12.56
C HIS A 84 -12.86 -1.66 13.65
N ALA A 85 -12.44 -1.61 14.91
CA ALA A 85 -13.23 -2.11 16.03
C ALA A 85 -14.57 -1.38 16.13
N ARG A 86 -14.57 -0.05 15.99
CA ARG A 86 -15.79 0.75 15.99
C ARG A 86 -16.72 0.38 14.83
N TRP A 87 -16.17 0.21 13.63
CA TRP A 87 -16.90 -0.27 12.48
C TRP A 87 -17.54 -1.64 12.74
N LYS A 88 -16.79 -2.61 13.29
CA LYS A 88 -17.30 -3.96 13.61
C LYS A 88 -18.41 -3.93 14.65
N GLN A 89 -18.32 -3.06 15.66
CA GLN A 89 -19.41 -2.86 16.62
C GLN A 89 -20.68 -2.35 15.92
N LEU A 90 -20.56 -1.35 15.05
CA LEU A 90 -21.69 -0.82 14.28
C LEU A 90 -22.27 -1.88 13.32
N GLN A 91 -21.40 -2.66 12.67
CA GLN A 91 -21.79 -3.76 11.79
C GLN A 91 -22.59 -4.82 12.57
N ALA A 92 -22.13 -5.23 13.75
CA ALA A 92 -22.82 -6.20 14.60
C ALA A 92 -24.18 -5.70 15.09
N ILE A 93 -24.30 -4.39 15.38
CA ILE A 93 -25.59 -3.76 15.75
C ILE A 93 -26.55 -3.75 14.55
N ARG A 94 -26.03 -3.46 13.35
CA ARG A 94 -26.84 -3.34 12.12
C ARG A 94 -27.31 -4.69 11.56
N PHE A 95 -26.50 -5.74 11.74
CA PHE A 95 -26.67 -7.06 11.10
C PHE A 95 -26.70 -8.23 12.10
N GLY A 96 -27.07 -8.02 13.36
CA GLY A 96 -26.99 -9.03 14.42
C GLY A 96 -27.60 -10.41 14.06
N THR A 97 -26.86 -11.48 14.35
CA THR A 97 -27.21 -12.92 14.25
C THR A 97 -27.69 -13.44 12.88
N GLU A 98 -27.18 -12.94 11.77
CA GLU A 98 -26.97 -13.85 10.63
C GLU A 98 -25.83 -14.81 11.01
N ALA A 99 -26.16 -15.84 11.79
CA ALA A 99 -25.32 -17.02 11.90
C ALA A 99 -25.06 -17.51 10.46
N PRO A 100 -23.82 -17.88 10.09
CA PRO A 100 -23.63 -18.58 8.83
C PRO A 100 -24.52 -19.81 8.90
N ALA A 101 -25.51 -19.87 8.01
CA ALA A 101 -26.29 -21.08 7.83
C ALA A 101 -25.28 -22.20 7.58
N THR A 102 -25.14 -23.10 8.55
CA THR A 102 -24.47 -24.38 8.40
C THR A 102 -25.12 -25.09 7.22
N GLY A 103 -24.51 -24.96 6.05
CA GLY A 103 -24.75 -25.84 4.91
C GLY A 103 -24.00 -27.13 5.18
N GLN A 104 -24.77 -28.20 5.37
CA GLN A 104 -24.32 -29.58 5.42
C GLN A 104 -23.61 -29.99 4.13
#